data_AF-A0A1H8R8K4-F1
#
_entry.id   AF-A0A1H8R8K4-F1
#
_cell.length_a   1.000
_cell.length_b   1.000
_cell.length_c   1.000
_cell.angle_alpha   90.00
_cell.angle_beta   90.00
_cell.angle_gamma   90.00
#
_symmetry.space_group_name_H-M   'P 1'
#
loop_
_entity.id
_entity.type
_entity.pdbx_description
1 polymer ?
#
loop_
_entity_poly.entity_id
_entity_poly.type
_entity_poly.pdbx_seq_one_letter_code
_entity_poly.pdbx_strand_id
1 'polypeptide(L)'
;MHLYGLKTCDTCRNALKRLGDVEFVDVRAEGVPEHVLSRAHDQFGGALLNSRSATWRGLSEAERARPALELLRDYPALMKRPLIVRDDEMWLGWDDEVQAALG
;
A
#
# COMPACT_ATOMS: atom_id res chain seq x y z
N MET A 1 14.25 -0.83 5.69
CA MET A 1 12.93 -0.19 5.41
C MET A 1 12.37 -0.84 4.15
N HIS A 2 11.08 -1.16 4.14
CA HIS A 2 10.40 -1.69 2.95
C HIS A 2 9.41 -0.67 2.40
N LEU A 3 9.31 -0.58 1.08
CA LEU A 3 8.27 0.18 0.38
C LEU A 3 7.48 -0.77 -0.52
N TYR A 4 6.24 -1.00 -0.14
CA TYR A 4 5.28 -1.80 -0.90
C TYR A 4 4.54 -0.89 -1.87
N GLY A 5 4.69 -1.16 -3.16
CA GLY A 5 4.16 -0.31 -4.21
C GLY A 5 3.94 -1.03 -5.53
N LEU A 6 3.70 -0.24 -6.58
CA LEU A 6 3.77 -0.72 -7.96
C LEU A 6 4.90 0.01 -8.67
N LYS A 7 5.66 -0.68 -9.52
CA LYS A 7 6.73 -0.06 -10.33
C LYS A 7 6.20 1.08 -11.21
N THR A 8 4.92 1.04 -11.58
CA THR A 8 4.24 2.05 -12.40
C THR A 8 3.59 3.19 -11.60
N CYS A 9 3.75 3.23 -10.27
CA CYS A 9 3.17 4.27 -9.43
C CYS A 9 4.15 5.44 -9.23
N ASP A 10 3.83 6.61 -9.79
CA ASP A 10 4.65 7.83 -9.68
C ASP A 10 4.95 8.22 -8.24
N THR A 11 3.95 8.12 -7.37
CA THR A 11 4.10 8.36 -5.92
C THR A 11 5.13 7.43 -5.29
N CYS A 12 5.13 6.14 -5.66
CA CYS A 12 6.15 5.19 -5.18
C CYS A 12 7.54 5.54 -5.71
N ARG A 13 7.65 5.92 -6.99
CA ARG A 13 8.92 6.34 -7.60
C ARG A 13 9.49 7.59 -6.93
N ASN A 14 8.65 8.55 -6.58
CA ASN A 14 9.06 9.76 -5.85
C ASN A 14 9.53 9.44 -4.44
N ALA A 15 8.81 8.57 -3.72
CA ALA A 15 9.20 8.11 -2.41
C ALA A 15 10.56 7.39 -2.42
N LEU A 16 10.77 6.45 -3.34
CA LEU A 16 12.04 5.73 -3.50
C LEU A 16 13.21 6.69 -3.75
N LYS A 17 13.03 7.68 -4.62
CA LYS A 17 14.07 8.70 -4.89
C LYS A 17 14.43 9.51 -3.66
N ARG A 18 13.45 9.81 -2.79
CA ARG A 18 13.66 10.63 -1.59
C ARG A 18 14.29 9.86 -0.44
N LEU A 19 13.86 8.61 -0.26
CA LEU A 19 14.26 7.74 0.85
C LEU A 19 15.61 7.05 0.62
N GLY A 20 16.01 6.85 -0.63
CA GLY A 20 17.28 6.22 -0.96
C GLY A 20 17.25 4.70 -0.73
N ASP A 21 17.95 4.22 0.30
CA ASP A 21 18.19 2.80 0.55
C ASP A 21 16.95 2.10 1.16
N VAL A 22 15.99 1.78 0.28
CA VAL A 22 14.73 1.13 0.64
C VAL A 22 14.53 -0.11 -0.22
N GLU A 23 14.15 -1.20 0.42
CA GLU A 23 13.76 -2.42 -0.28
C GLU A 23 12.37 -2.23 -0.90
N PHE A 24 12.32 -2.15 -2.22
CA PHE A 24 11.07 -2.00 -2.95
C PHE A 24 10.45 -3.37 -3.25
N VAL A 25 9.19 -3.55 -2.85
CA VAL A 25 8.40 -4.76 -3.11
C VAL A 25 7.26 -4.41 -4.08
N ASP A 26 7.23 -5.04 -5.25
CA ASP A 26 6.11 -4.87 -6.17
C ASP A 26 4.94 -5.74 -5.73
N VAL A 27 3.89 -5.12 -5.18
CA VAL A 27 2.77 -5.85 -4.59
C VAL A 27 1.98 -6.69 -5.60
N ARG A 28 2.06 -6.39 -6.90
CA ARG A 28 1.38 -7.20 -7.91
C ARG A 28 2.17 -8.45 -8.26
N ALA A 29 3.49 -8.36 -8.27
CA ALA A 29 4.36 -9.49 -8.61
C ALA A 29 4.66 -10.37 -7.39
N GLU A 30 4.87 -9.77 -6.22
CA GLU A 30 5.40 -10.42 -5.03
C GLU A 30 4.35 -10.55 -3.91
N GLY A 31 3.25 -9.80 -3.99
CA GLY A 31 2.25 -9.71 -2.94
C GLY A 31 2.73 -8.87 -1.74
N VAL A 32 1.90 -8.84 -0.70
CA VAL A 32 2.25 -8.26 0.61
C VAL A 32 2.18 -9.39 1.63
N PRO A 33 3.22 -9.61 2.46
CA PRO A 33 3.18 -10.64 3.49
C PRO A 33 1.98 -10.45 4.43
N GLU A 34 1.31 -11.54 4.79
CA GLU A 34 0.06 -11.51 5.57
C GLU A 34 0.21 -10.74 6.90
N HIS A 35 1.33 -10.93 7.60
CA HIS A 35 1.60 -10.21 8.85
C HIS A 35 1.75 -8.69 8.65
N VAL A 36 2.32 -8.25 7.52
CA VAL A 36 2.41 -6.83 7.18
C VAL A 36 1.03 -6.29 6.85
N LEU A 37 0.24 -7.04 6.07
CA LEU A 37 -1.10 -6.63 5.67
C LEU A 37 -2.05 -6.52 6.86
N SER A 38 -2.00 -7.49 7.78
CA SER A 38 -2.78 -7.46 9.03
C SER A 38 -2.40 -6.23 9.86
N ARG A 39 -1.11 -6.01 10.13
CA ARG A 39 -0.64 -4.84 10.89
C ARG A 39 -1.03 -3.52 10.22
N ALA A 40 -0.88 -3.43 8.90
CA ALA A 40 -1.27 -2.24 8.16
C ALA A 40 -2.79 -2.01 8.23
N HIS A 41 -3.60 -3.06 8.19
CA HIS A 41 -5.04 -2.91 8.37
C HIS A 41 -5.38 -2.53 9.82
N ASP A 42 -4.73 -3.09 10.82
CA ASP A 42 -4.96 -2.72 12.22
C ASP A 42 -4.67 -1.24 12.46
N GLN A 43 -3.64 -0.68 11.78
CA GLN A 43 -3.26 0.72 11.89
C GLN A 43 -4.12 1.67 11.02
N PHE A 44 -4.37 1.31 9.75
CA PHE A 44 -4.99 2.24 8.78
C PHE A 44 -6.45 1.91 8.45
N GLY A 45 -6.94 0.73 8.85
CA GLY A 45 -8.28 0.26 8.54
C GLY A 45 -8.59 0.33 7.05
N GLY A 46 -9.78 0.84 6.73
CA GLY A 46 -10.25 0.99 5.35
C GLY A 46 -9.39 1.94 4.49
N ALA A 47 -8.55 2.80 5.07
CA ALA A 47 -7.68 3.68 4.30
C ALA A 47 -6.60 2.91 3.51
N LEU A 48 -6.28 1.68 3.93
CA LEU A 48 -5.38 0.78 3.22
C LEU A 48 -5.93 0.36 1.85
N LEU A 49 -7.25 0.46 1.63
CA LEU A 49 -7.91 0.13 0.37
C LEU A 49 -8.05 1.36 -0.53
N ASN A 50 -7.55 1.28 -1.76
CA ASN A 50 -7.64 2.34 -2.74
C ASN A 50 -8.94 2.25 -3.56
N SER A 51 -10.00 2.83 -3.03
CA SER A 51 -11.30 2.96 -3.70
C SER A 51 -11.29 3.87 -4.94
N ARG A 52 -10.17 4.55 -5.22
CA ARG A 52 -9.99 5.38 -6.44
C ARG A 52 -9.21 4.67 -7.55
N SER A 53 -8.76 3.44 -7.32
CA SER A 53 -7.97 2.66 -8.28
C SER A 53 -8.83 2.15 -9.45
N ALA A 54 -8.19 1.89 -10.60
CA ALA A 54 -8.87 1.26 -11.74
C ALA A 54 -9.37 -0.15 -11.39
N THR A 55 -8.59 -0.90 -10.61
CA THR A 55 -8.99 -2.23 -10.10
C THR A 55 -10.29 -2.14 -9.30
N TRP A 56 -10.42 -1.16 -8.39
CA TRP A 56 -11.65 -0.97 -7.61
C TRP A 56 -12.86 -0.65 -8.50
N ARG A 57 -12.68 0.22 -9.49
CA ARG A 57 -13.76 0.57 -10.45
C ARG A 57 -14.23 -0.63 -11.26
N GLY A 58 -13.37 -1.62 -11.50
CA GLY A 58 -13.70 -2.86 -12.20
C GLY A 58 -14.45 -3.90 -11.34
N LEU A 59 -14.45 -3.76 -10.01
CA LEU A 59 -15.17 -4.68 -9.13
C LEU A 59 -16.68 -4.44 -9.15
N SER A 60 -17.44 -5.52 -9.05
CA SER A 60 -18.88 -5.51 -8.80
C SER A 60 -19.22 -5.00 -7.39
N GLU A 61 -20.47 -4.64 -7.15
CA GLU A 61 -20.94 -4.24 -5.82
C GLU A 61 -20.78 -5.35 -4.78
N ALA A 62 -21.08 -6.60 -5.17
CA ALA A 62 -20.93 -7.77 -4.31
C ALA A 62 -19.46 -7.98 -3.89
N GLU A 63 -18.51 -7.77 -4.79
CA GLU A 63 -17.08 -7.82 -4.47
C GLU A 63 -16.67 -6.68 -3.54
N ARG A 64 -17.11 -5.46 -3.80
CA ARG A 64 -16.78 -4.29 -2.96
C ARG A 64 -17.31 -4.40 -1.53
N ALA A 65 -18.32 -5.24 -1.29
CA ALA A 65 -18.86 -5.52 0.04
C ALA A 65 -18.01 -6.50 0.87
N ARG A 66 -17.00 -7.15 0.26
CA ARG A 66 -16.11 -8.09 0.95
C ARG A 66 -15.16 -7.37 1.90
N PRO A 67 -14.63 -8.06 2.94
CA PRO A 67 -13.63 -7.50 3.85
C PRO A 67 -12.39 -7.00 3.11
N ALA A 68 -11.82 -5.88 3.57
CA ALA A 68 -10.68 -5.24 2.92
C ALA A 68 -9.46 -6.17 2.81
N LEU A 69 -9.15 -6.95 3.85
CA LEU A 69 -8.05 -7.93 3.81
C LEU A 69 -8.24 -8.98 2.72
N GLU A 70 -9.45 -9.51 2.56
CA GLU A 70 -9.73 -10.48 1.50
C GLU A 70 -9.55 -9.86 0.12
N LEU A 71 -10.07 -8.65 -0.07
CA LEU A 71 -9.88 -7.92 -1.33
C LEU A 71 -8.42 -7.62 -1.63
N LEU A 72 -7.61 -7.30 -0.62
CA LEU A 72 -6.19 -7.01 -0.79
C LEU A 72 -5.37 -8.29 -1.07
N ARG A 73 -5.79 -9.45 -0.56
CA ARG A 73 -5.18 -10.74 -0.92
C ARG A 73 -5.47 -11.13 -2.37
N ASP A 74 -6.73 -11.02 -2.78
CA ASP A 74 -7.17 -11.40 -4.13
C ASP A 74 -6.71 -10.37 -5.18
N TYR A 75 -6.70 -9.10 -4.80
CA TYR A 75 -6.36 -7.97 -5.66
C TYR A 75 -5.31 -7.06 -4.99
N PRO A 76 -4.03 -7.47 -4.90
CA PRO A 76 -2.98 -6.66 -4.24
C PRO A 76 -2.82 -5.24 -4.80
N ALA A 77 -3.19 -5.05 -6.07
CA ALA A 77 -3.20 -3.73 -6.70
C ALA A 77 -4.27 -2.76 -6.14
N LEU A 78 -5.19 -3.22 -5.28
CA LEU A 78 -6.12 -2.38 -4.53
C LEU A 78 -5.47 -1.71 -3.32
N MET A 79 -4.29 -2.15 -2.87
CA MET A 79 -3.61 -1.50 -1.76
C MET A 79 -3.35 -0.04 -2.10
N LYS A 80 -3.62 0.86 -1.15
CA LYS A 80 -3.17 2.24 -1.21
C LYS A 80 -1.65 2.24 -1.10
N ARG A 81 -1.02 3.07 -1.94
CA ARG A 81 0.42 3.04 -2.18
C ARG A 81 1.01 4.44 -2.10
N PRO A 82 2.29 4.56 -1.69
CA PRO A 82 3.11 3.49 -1.11
C PRO A 82 2.61 3.10 0.29
N LEU A 83 2.84 1.86 0.71
CA LEU A 83 2.87 1.47 2.13
C LEU A 83 4.34 1.34 2.51
N ILE A 84 4.77 2.08 3.52
CA ILE A 84 6.17 2.13 3.94
C ILE A 84 6.26 1.55 5.34
N VAL A 85 7.21 0.64 5.55
CA VAL A 85 7.42 -0.07 6.81
C VAL A 85 8.87 0.10 7.26
N ARG A 86 9.06 0.63 8.46
CA ARG A 86 10.37 0.72 9.13
C ARG A 86 10.18 0.22 10.56
N ASP A 87 10.73 -0.95 10.85
CA ASP A 87 10.62 -1.62 12.14
C ASP A 87 9.15 -1.78 12.57
N ASP A 88 8.73 -1.09 13.63
CA ASP A 88 7.35 -1.11 14.13
C ASP A 88 6.46 -0.01 13.56
N GLU A 89 7.04 0.95 12.84
CA GLU A 89 6.32 2.08 12.27
C GLU A 89 5.87 1.80 10.84
N MET A 90 4.66 2.28 10.51
CA MET A 90 4.14 2.26 9.14
C MET A 90 3.61 3.62 8.74
N TRP A 91 3.74 3.94 7.45
CA TRP A 91 3.17 5.12 6.81
C TRP A 91 2.43 4.70 5.54
N LEU A 92 1.36 5.43 5.24
CA LEU A 92 0.49 5.13 4.11
C LEU A 92 0.31 6.34 3.20
N GLY A 93 0.78 6.22 1.96
CA GLY A 93 0.83 7.31 1.01
C GLY A 93 2.17 8.05 1.06
N TRP A 94 2.20 9.21 0.42
CA TRP A 94 3.38 10.05 0.30
C TRP A 94 2.96 11.51 0.24
N ASP A 95 2.25 11.96 1.26
CA ASP A 95 1.87 13.35 1.46
C ASP A 95 2.95 14.10 2.24
N ASP A 96 2.70 15.37 2.56
CA ASP A 96 3.68 16.23 3.24
C ASP A 96 3.98 15.76 4.66
N GLU A 97 3.01 15.13 5.33
CA GLU A 97 3.17 14.57 6.68
C GLU A 97 4.11 13.36 6.65
N VAL A 98 3.86 12.41 5.73
CA VAL A 98 4.72 11.23 5.55
C VAL A 98 6.14 11.64 5.12
N GLN A 99 6.25 12.63 4.22
CA GLN A 99 7.55 13.17 3.81
C GLN A 99 8.31 13.79 4.99
N ALA A 100 7.66 14.63 5.80
CA ALA A 100 8.29 15.24 6.97
C ALA A 100 8.73 14.20 8.02
N ALA A 101 7.95 13.13 8.21
CA ALA A 101 8.27 12.06 9.15
C ALA A 101 9.45 11.18 8.70
N LEU A 102 9.64 11.03 7.38
CA LEU A 102 10.63 10.14 6.79
C LEU A 102 11.87 10.84 6.22
N GLY A 103 11.86 12.17 6.17
CA GLY A 103 13.00 13.01 5.80
C GLY A 103 12.69 13.89 4.62
#